data_AF-A0A651E0C1-F1
#
_entry.id   AF-A0A651E0C1-F1
#
_cell.length_a   1.000
_cell.length_b   1.000
_cell.length_c   1.000
_cell.angle_alpha   90.00
_cell.angle_beta   90.00
_cell.angle_gamma   90.00
#
_symmetry.space_group_name_H-M   'P 1'
#
loop_
_entity.id
_entity.type
_entity.pdbx_description
1 polymer ?
#
loop_
_entity_poly.entity_id
_entity_poly.type
_entity_poly.pdbx_seq_one_letter_code
_entity_poly.pdbx_strand_id
1 'polypeptide(L)' 'MLISLGNHVINTDHITHCEFVPVLPGGDLDENEVYIFFLGDGELSLEGEDALKFWKYLQTFLVADKVSDRTVSPQRLTA' A
#
# COMPACT_ATOMS: atom_id res chain seq x y z
N MET A 1 6.03 15.64 -4.07
CA MET A 1 6.85 15.52 -2.82
C MET A 1 7.73 14.27 -2.93
N LEU A 2 8.95 14.26 -2.37
CA LEU A 2 9.83 13.08 -2.41
C LEU A 2 9.85 12.36 -1.05
N ILE A 3 9.61 11.05 -1.04
CA ILE A 3 9.69 10.19 0.14
C ILE A 3 10.86 9.21 -0.03
N SER A 4 11.71 9.09 0.99
CA SER A 4 12.76 8.07 1.02
C SER A 4 12.28 6.87 1.82
N LEU A 5 12.31 5.68 1.23
CA LEU A 5 11.96 4.43 1.88
C LEU A 5 13.03 3.38 1.56
N GLY A 6 13.84 3.00 2.56
CA GLY A 6 14.99 2.11 2.34
C GLY A 6 15.92 2.67 1.25
N ASN A 7 16.12 1.88 0.20
CA ASN A 7 16.94 2.25 -0.97
C ASN A 7 16.12 2.89 -2.11
N HIS A 8 14.89 3.32 -1.84
CA HIS A 8 13.97 3.86 -2.84
C HIS A 8 13.64 5.32 -2.54
N VAL A 9 13.53 6.12 -3.61
CA VAL A 9 13.05 7.50 -3.56
C VAL A 9 11.79 7.58 -4.40
N ILE A 10 10.68 7.90 -3.75
CA ILE A 10 9.34 7.87 -4.32
C ILE A 10 8.87 9.31 -4.53
N ASN A 11 8.50 9.65 -5.76
CA ASN A 11 7.83 10.91 -6.05
C ASN A 11 6.30 10.74 -5.95
N THR A 12 5.68 11.33 -4.94
CA THR A 12 4.23 11.24 -4.70
C THR A 12 3.40 11.82 -5.83
N ASP A 13 3.95 12.76 -6.59
CA ASP A 13 3.22 13.44 -7.65
C ASP A 13 2.99 12.50 -8.85
N HIS A 14 3.78 11.43 -8.93
CA HIS A 14 3.66 10.38 -9.95
C HIS A 14 2.80 9.21 -9.49
N ILE A 15 2.40 9.16 -8.21
CA ILE A 15 1.50 8.13 -7.70
C ILE A 15 0.12 8.36 -8.31
N THR A 16 -0.37 7.35 -9.03
CA THR A 16 -1.72 7.31 -9.61
C THR A 16 -2.69 6.65 -8.65
N HIS A 17 -2.26 5.58 -7.99
CA HIS A 17 -3.09 4.83 -7.05
C HIS A 17 -2.23 4.11 -6.00
N CYS A 18 -2.77 3.98 -4.79
CA CYS A 18 -2.23 3.17 -3.71
C CYS A 18 -3.31 2.27 -3.15
N GLU A 19 -2.97 1.00 -3.00
CA GLU A 19 -3.87 -0.03 -2.50
C GLU A 19 -3.24 -0.69 -1.27
N PHE A 20 -3.97 -0.75 -0.16
CA PHE A 20 -3.55 -1.47 1.04
C PHE A 20 -4.37 -2.73 1.24
N VAL A 21 -3.69 -3.83 1.50
CA VAL A 21 -4.27 -5.14 1.77
C VAL A 21 -3.96 -5.47 3.24
N PRO A 22 -4.90 -5.20 4.15
CA PRO A 22 -4.72 -5.52 5.55
C PRO A 22 -4.83 -7.02 5.78
N VAL A 23 -4.03 -7.51 6.72
CA VAL A 23 -4.20 -8.85 7.27
C VAL A 23 -5.46 -8.90 8.12
N LEU A 24 -6.16 -10.02 8.06
CA LEU A 24 -7.36 -10.23 8.86
C LEU A 24 -7.04 -10.17 10.37
N PRO A 25 -7.98 -9.72 11.22
CA PRO A 25 -7.79 -9.70 12.66
C PRO A 25 -7.36 -11.08 13.21
N GLY A 26 -6.18 -11.13 13.82
CA GLY A 26 -5.59 -12.38 14.35
C GLY A 26 -4.57 -13.06 13.44
N GLY A 27 -4.31 -12.52 12.24
CA GLY A 27 -3.21 -12.94 11.38
C GLY A 27 -1.88 -12.24 11.72
N ASP A 28 -0.81 -12.67 11.03
CA ASP A 28 0.53 -12.12 11.23
C ASP A 28 0.64 -10.73 10.59
N LEU A 29 1.13 -9.74 11.34
CA LEU A 29 1.29 -8.38 10.81
C LEU A 29 2.32 -8.30 9.67
N ASP A 30 3.19 -9.30 9.56
CA ASP A 30 4.16 -9.42 8.47
C ASP A 30 3.51 -9.73 7.11
N GLU A 31 2.22 -10.11 7.09
CA GLU A 31 1.46 -10.37 5.84
C GLU A 31 0.73 -9.12 5.30
N ASN A 32 0.92 -7.93 5.90
CA ASN A 32 0.29 -6.71 5.38
C ASN A 32 0.98 -6.30 4.08
N GLU A 33 0.21 -5.94 3.05
CA GLU A 33 0.79 -5.54 1.77
C GLU A 33 0.31 -4.14 1.38
N VAL A 34 1.18 -3.35 0.78
CA VAL A 34 0.80 -2.10 0.10
C VAL A 34 1.37 -2.09 -1.31
N TYR A 35 0.50 -1.73 -2.24
CA TYR A 35 0.80 -1.63 -3.66
C TYR A 35 0.72 -0.18 -4.10
N ILE A 36 1.75 0.30 -4.80
CA ILE A 36 1.87 1.68 -5.26
C ILE A 36 2.03 1.66 -6.76
N PHE A 37 1.10 2.32 -7.44
CA PHE A 37 1.06 2.43 -8.89
C PHE A 37 1.52 3.82 -9.31
N PHE A 38 2.41 3.88 -10.29
CA PHE A 38 2.95 5.13 -10.81
C PHE A 38 2.48 5.41 -12.23
N LEU A 39 2.49 6.69 -12.60
CA LEU A 39 2.24 7.10 -13.98
C LEU A 39 3.43 6.69 -14.86
N GLY A 40 3.23 5.67 -15.70
CA GLY A 40 4.21 5.23 -16.70
C GLY A 40 5.32 4.31 -16.20
N ASP A 41 5.52 4.21 -14.88
CA ASP A 41 6.65 3.49 -14.26
C ASP A 41 6.18 2.43 -13.26
N GLY A 42 5.65 1.32 -13.77
CA GLY A 42 5.51 0.06 -13.01
C GLY A 42 4.75 0.14 -11.68
N GLU A 43 5.04 -0.85 -10.83
CA GLU A 43 4.40 -1.10 -9.55
C GLU A 43 5.49 -1.32 -8.50
N LEU A 44 5.29 -0.78 -7.30
CA LEU A 44 6.09 -1.07 -6.11
C LEU A 44 5.20 -1.75 -5.07
N SER A 45 5.61 -2.94 -4.62
CA SER A 45 5.00 -3.64 -3.50
C SER A 45 5.91 -3.59 -2.27
N LEU A 46 5.29 -3.45 -1.10
CA LEU A 46 5.96 -3.57 0.20
C LEU A 46 5.12 -4.49 1.08
N GLU A 47 5.79 -5.23 1.96
CA GLU A 47 5.18 -6.22 2.83
C GLU A 47 5.49 -5.92 4.31
N GLY A 48 4.67 -6.49 5.19
CA GLY A 48 4.80 -6.47 6.64
C GLY A 48 4.66 -5.13 7.33
N GLU A 49 5.40 -4.94 8.42
CA GLU A 49 5.26 -3.76 9.28
C GLU A 49 5.58 -2.45 8.52
N ASP A 50 6.51 -2.50 7.57
CA ASP A 50 6.90 -1.35 6.75
C ASP A 50 5.78 -0.96 5.77
N ALA A 51 5.03 -1.93 5.23
CA ALA A 51 3.85 -1.67 4.42
C ALA A 51 2.79 -0.88 5.20
N LEU A 52 2.50 -1.31 6.43
CA LEU A 52 1.53 -0.64 7.30
C LEU A 52 1.96 0.78 7.68
N LYS A 53 3.25 0.98 8.03
CA LYS A 53 3.79 2.31 8.33
C LYS A 53 3.71 3.22 7.11
N PHE A 54 4.08 2.71 5.94
CA PHE A 54 4.06 3.48 4.71
C PHE A 54 2.65 3.84 4.27
N TRP A 55 1.70 2.90 4.38
CA TRP A 55 0.28 3.15 4.12
C TRP A 55 -0.27 4.31 4.96
N LYS A 56 -0.07 4.29 6.28
CA LYS A 56 -0.52 5.37 7.17
C LYS A 56 0.10 6.71 6.81
N TYR A 57 1.36 6.71 6.42
CA TYR A 57 2.03 7.92 5.93
C TYR A 57 1.35 8.43 4.65
N LEU A 58 1.15 7.57 3.65
CA LEU A 58 0.49 7.93 2.39
C LEU A 58 -0.93 8.46 2.61
N GLN A 59 -1.72 7.88 3.51
CA GLN A 59 -3.06 8.36 3.88
C GLN A 59 -3.06 9.81 4.41
N THR A 60 -1.93 10.27 4.97
CA THR A 60 -1.80 11.64 5.50
C THR A 60 -1.56 12.67 4.39
N PHE A 61 -0.93 12.28 3.28
CA PHE A 61 -0.45 13.21 2.25
C PHE A 61 -1.10 13.05 0.88
N LEU A 62 -1.57 11.85 0.54
CA LEU A 62 -2.26 11.60 -0.72
C LEU A 62 -3.71 12.06 -0.62
N VAL A 63 -4.22 12.59 -1.74
CA VAL A 63 -5.64 12.92 -1.89
C VAL A 63 -6.45 11.61 -1.79
N ALA A 64 -7.58 11.66 -1.11
CA ALA A 64 -8.38 10.49 -0.77
C ALA A 64 -8.82 9.64 -1.98
N ASP A 65 -8.85 10.20 -3.18
CA ASP A 65 -9.18 9.50 -4.43
C ASP A 65 -8.04 8.62 -4.98
N LYS A 66 -6.80 8.84 -4.52
CA LYS A 66 -5.62 8.05 -4.89
C LYS A 66 -5.35 6.88 -3.96
N VAL A 67 -6.20 6.68 -2.95
CA VAL A 67 -5.95 5.79 -1.82
C VAL A 67 -7.16 4.88 -1.67
N SER A 68 -6.97 3.55 -1.77
CA SER A 68 -8.04 2.59 -1.50
C SER A 68 -7.58 1.48 -0.55
N ASP A 69 -8.41 1.17 0.44
CA ASP A 69 -8.27 -0.07 1.18
C ASP A 69 -8.94 -1.17 0.35
N ARG A 70 -8.18 -2.15 -0.12
CA ARG A 70 -8.80 -3.37 -0.66
C ARG A 70 -9.28 -4.17 0.55
N THR A 71 -10.55 -4.01 0.89
CA THR A 71 -11.20 -5.00 1.74
C THR A 71 -11.23 -6.28 0.93
N VAL A 72 -10.32 -7.20 1.23
CA VAL A 72 -10.41 -8.57 0.74
C VAL A 72 -11.73 -9.10 1.29
N SER A 73 -12.79 -9.09 0.48
CA SER A 73 -14.00 -9.80 0.82
C SER A 73 -13.57 -11.24 1.13
N PRO A 74 -14.00 -11.83 2.27
CA PRO A 74 -13.73 -13.22 2.59
C PRO A 74 -14.52 -14.12 1.62
N GLN A 75 -14.09 -14.16 0.37
CA GLN A 75 -14.60 -15.05 -0.66
C GLN A 75 -13.39 -15.69 -1.34
N ARG A 76 -12.78 -16.65 -0.65
CA ARG A 76 -12.33 -17.96 -1.16
C ARG A 76 -11.46 -18.67 -0.11
N LEU A 77 -12.11 -19.10 0.96
CA LEU A 77 -11.70 -20.31 1.70
C LEU A 77 -12.83 -21.34 1.56
N THR A 78 -13.18 -21.68 0.33
CA THR A 78 -13.95 -22.90 0.00
C THR A 78 -13.58 -23.37 -1.39
N ALA A 79 -12.60 -24.27 -1.44
CA ALA A 79 -12.59 -25.46 -2.29
C ALA A 79 -11.56 -26.44 -1.71
#